data_AF-A0A1X7SQS4-F1
#
_entry.id   AF-A0A1X7SQS4-F1
#
_cell.length_a   1.000
_cell.length_b   1.000
_cell.length_c   1.000
_cell.angle_alpha   90.00
_cell.angle_beta   90.00
_cell.angle_gamma   90.00
#
_symmetry.space_group_name_H-M   'P 1'
#
loop_
_entity.id
_entity.type
_entity.pdbx_description
1 polymer ?
#
loop_
_entity_poly.entity_id
_entity_poly.type
_entity_poly.pdbx_seq_one_letter_code
_entity_poly.pdbx_strand_id
1 'polypeptide(L)' 'MVSNLNLAYLHMRFEDIVRTDEWFGSKNILFVGDLLQLPPVNGRPVLKNLATN' A
#
# COMPACT_ATOMS: atom_id res chain seq x y z
N MET A 1 8.92 4.25 0.13
CA MET A 1 7.64 4.70 0.73
C MET A 1 6.52 3.85 0.15
N VAL A 2 5.70 3.23 1.00
CA VAL A 2 4.57 2.39 0.59
C VAL A 2 3.37 2.81 1.43
N SER A 3 2.21 3.03 0.81
CA SER A 3 1.00 3.41 1.54
C SER A 3 0.37 2.21 2.23
N ASN A 4 -0.42 2.44 3.29
CA ASN A 4 -1.16 1.37 3.96
C ASN A 4 -2.12 0.65 3.01
N LEU A 5 -2.68 1.36 2.03
CA LEU A 5 -3.55 0.76 1.00
C LEU A 5 -2.77 -0.20 0.10
N ASN A 6 -1.55 0.17 -0.33
CA ASN A 6 -0.69 -0.70 -1.12
C ASN A 6 -0.27 -1.93 -0.31
N LEU A 7 0.00 -1.77 0.99
CA LEU A 7 0.36 -2.88 1.86
C LEU A 7 -0.81 -3.85 2.07
N ALA A 8 -2.01 -3.34 2.30
CA ALA A 8 -3.23 -4.14 2.40
C ALA A 8 -3.52 -4.87 1.07
N TYR A 9 -3.36 -4.20 -0.06
CA TYR A 9 -3.49 -4.83 -1.37
C TYR A 9 -2.50 -5.99 -1.54
N LEU A 10 -1.22 -5.78 -1.21
CA LEU A 10 -0.22 -6.85 -1.27
C LEU A 10 -0.60 -8.05 -0.39
N HIS A 11 -1.07 -7.79 0.84
CA HIS A 11 -1.56 -8.85 1.73
C HIS A 11 -2.68 -9.67 1.09
N MET A 12 -3.74 -9.02 0.57
CA MET A 12 -4.85 -9.71 -0.09
C MET A 12 -4.38 -10.53 -1.30
N ARG A 13 -3.43 -10.00 -2.09
CA ARG A 13 -2.87 -10.74 -3.23
C ARG A 13 -2.06 -11.96 -2.79
N PHE A 14 -1.37 -11.90 -1.65
CA PHE A 14 -0.69 -13.08 -1.09
C PHE A 14 -1.69 -14.13 -0.61
N GLU A 15 -2.76 -13.73 0.05
CA GLU A 15 -3.85 -14.64 0.46
C GLU A 15 -4.47 -15.34 -0.76
N ASP A 16 -4.79 -14.60 -1.82
CA ASP A 16 -5.33 -15.13 -3.08
C ASP A 16 -4.41 -16.17 -3.73
N ILE A 17 -3.12 -15.88 -3.80
CA ILE A 17 -2.12 -16.71 -4.49
C ILE A 17 -1.83 -17.98 -3.69
N VAL A 18 -1.63 -17.84 -2.38
CA VAL A 18 -1.26 -18.95 -1.49
C VAL A 18 -2.50 -19.76 -1.07
N ARG A 19 -3.70 -19.19 -1.21
CA ARG A 19 -4.98 -19.76 -0.78
C ARG A 19 -5.03 -20.01 0.74
N THR A 20 -4.66 -19.00 1.50
CA THR A 20 -4.73 -18.98 2.96
C THR A 20 -5.12 -17.59 3.45
N ASP A 21 -5.80 -17.53 4.57
CA ASP A 21 -6.16 -16.32 5.33
C ASP A 21 -5.09 -15.92 6.37
N GLU A 22 -3.97 -16.64 6.39
CA GLU A 22 -2.84 -16.26 7.22
C GLU A 22 -2.16 -15.00 6.68
N TRP A 23 -1.66 -14.19 7.61
CA TRP A 23 -1.01 -12.92 7.31
C TRP A 23 0.07 -13.10 6.25
N PHE A 24 -0.07 -12.34 5.17
CA PHE A 24 0.80 -12.40 3.99
C PHE A 24 1.05 -13.80 3.42
N GLY A 25 0.05 -14.68 3.45
CA GLY A 25 0.17 -16.02 2.87
C GLY A 25 1.18 -16.91 3.62
N SER A 26 1.29 -16.72 4.94
CA SER A 26 2.23 -17.45 5.81
C SER A 26 3.70 -17.27 5.41
N LYS A 27 4.06 -16.10 4.84
CA LYS A 27 5.43 -15.80 4.43
C LYS A 27 6.10 -14.88 5.43
N ASN A 28 7.38 -15.16 5.70
CA ASN A 28 8.22 -14.27 6.48
C ASN A 28 8.53 -13.02 5.65
N ILE A 29 8.18 -11.84 6.17
CA ILE A 29 8.40 -10.56 5.51
C ILE A 29 9.28 -9.68 6.38
N LEU A 30 10.28 -9.06 5.75
CA LEU A 30 11.14 -8.06 6.36
C LEU A 30 10.84 -6.68 5.74
N PHE A 31 10.39 -5.74 6.56
CA PHE A 31 10.26 -4.34 6.16
C PHE A 31 11.53 -3.57 6.51
N VAL A 32 12.12 -2.89 5.52
CA VAL A 32 13.29 -2.03 5.72
C VAL A 32 12.97 -0.66 5.15
N GLY A 33 13.20 0.38 5.95
CA GLY A 33 13.02 1.76 5.55
C GLY A 33 13.21 2.70 6.72
N ASP A 34 13.47 3.96 6.39
CA ASP A 34 13.52 5.05 7.36
C ASP A 34 12.16 5.76 7.36
N LEU A 35 11.48 5.75 8.51
CA LEU A 35 10.16 6.36 8.65
C LEU A 35 10.23 7.89 8.76
N LEU A 36 11.40 8.47 9.06
CA LEU A 36 11.62 9.91 9.12
C LEU A 36 11.98 10.51 7.75
N GLN A 37 12.24 9.66 6.75
CA GLN A 37 12.31 10.07 5.36
C GLN A 37 10.91 10.37 4.80
N LEU A 38 10.83 10.55 3.49
CA LEU A 38 9.60 10.94 2.82
C LEU A 38 8.44 9.94 3.10
N PRO A 39 7.22 10.43 3.37
CA PRO A 39 6.04 9.60 3.53
C PRO A 39 5.46 9.20 2.16
N PRO A 40 4.63 8.15 2.08
CA PRO A 40 3.96 7.75 0.84
C PRO A 40 3.26 8.93 0.13
N VAL A 41 3.43 9.04 -1.19
CA VAL A 41 2.81 10.13 -1.97
C VAL A 41 1.29 10.00 -1.90
N ASN A 42 0.60 11.10 -1.62
CA ASN A 42 -0.85 11.15 -1.67
C ASN A 42 -1.33 11.12 -3.13
N GLY A 43 -2.10 10.10 -3.51
CA GLY A 43 -2.60 9.93 -4.88
C GLY A 43 -3.69 10.92 -5.29
N ARG A 44 -4.13 11.83 -4.42
CA ARG A 44 -5.08 12.88 -4.78
C ARG A 44 -4.42 13.85 -5.77
N PRO A 45 -5.14 14.31 -6.81
CA PRO A 45 -4.64 15.34 -7.70
C PRO A 45 -4.22 16.58 -6.92
N VAL A 46 -3.00 17.06 -7.19
CA VAL A 46 -2.48 18.29 -6.58
C VAL A 46 -3.22 19.52 -7.13
N LEU A 47 -3.60 19.46 -8.40
CA LEU A 47 -4.37 20.51 -9.07
C LEU A 47 -5.86 20.16 -9.01
N LYS A 48 -6.67 21.09 -8.49
CA LYS A 48 -8.12 21.03 -8.61
C LYS A 48 -8.52 21.61 -9.97
N ASN A 49 -9.30 20.87 -10.74
CA ASN A 49 -9.96 21.45 -11.92
C ASN A 49 -10.98 22.48 -11.43
N LEU A 50 -10.85 23.72 -11.91
CA LEU A 50 -11.80 24.81 -11.65
C LEU A 50 -13.01 24.75 -12.61
N ALA A 51 -13.06 23.75 -13.49
CA ALA A 51 -14.12 23.59 -14.47
C ALA A 51 -15.35 22.90 -13.85
N THR A 52 -16.13 23.67 -13.09
CA THR A 52 -17.54 23.38 -12.80
C THR A 52 -18.29 24.69 -12.72
N ASN A 53 -19.24 24.90 -13.66
CA ASN A 53 -20.37 25.81 -13.51
C ASN A 53 -21.35 25.26 -12.48
#